data_AF-A0A1A3U070-F1
#
_entry.id   AF-A0A1A3U070-F1
#
_cell.length_a   1.000
_cell.length_b   1.000
_cell.length_c   1.000
_cell.angle_alpha   90.00
_cell.angle_beta   90.00
_cell.angle_gamma   90.00
#
_symmetry.space_group_name_H-M   'P 1'
#
loop_
_entity.id
_entity.type
_entity.pdbx_description
1 polymer ?
#
loop_
_entity_poly.entity_id
_entity_poly.type
_entity_poly.pdbx_seq_one_letter_code
_entity_poly.pdbx_strand_id
1 'polypeptide(L)'
;MKRQRSFGLALSWPRLTTVFLVDVVIMVVASHCPESWQGTYRIAFWVGAALALLVTLASLVTYHGLTVTTGLATWLWDWSADPGSALAAGCTPALDYQRKYGRDKVGVRQYEGQLVTVIGISGGDDDSASRLRHRHAAPTLLVSAVASGLRQFDIHLDDIDIVSVKVRRGGNAAELSKLDDWGPEEWEVANDAPTSYVRRTWLVLRMNPQRNVAAVAARDSLASTLVAATERLAQDLDGLTCAARPLTAEEIAEVDRAVLADLEPTWSRPGWRRLKHFNGFVTSLWLSPSDA
;
A
#
# COMPACT_ATOMS: atom_id res chain seq x y z
N MET A 1 -8.29 18.35 20.87
CA MET A 1 -6.97 17.68 20.79
C MET A 1 -6.74 16.86 22.06
N LYS A 2 -7.11 15.58 22.08
CA LYS A 2 -6.80 14.66 23.20
C LYS A 2 -5.38 14.13 22.99
N ARG A 3 -4.46 14.43 23.91
CA ARG A 3 -3.13 13.79 23.95
C ARG A 3 -3.33 12.27 24.05
N GLN A 4 -3.07 11.54 22.97
CA GLN A 4 -2.85 10.10 23.05
C GLN A 4 -1.69 9.89 24.03
N ARG A 5 -1.92 9.15 25.12
CA ARG A 5 -0.86 8.76 26.05
C ARG A 5 0.15 7.94 25.24
N SER A 6 1.42 8.37 25.24
CA SER A 6 2.49 7.81 24.41
C SER A 6 2.85 6.35 24.74
N PHE A 7 2.50 5.91 25.95
CA PHE A 7 2.74 4.57 26.47
C PHE A 7 1.44 3.92 26.95
N GLY A 8 1.24 2.67 26.54
CA GLY A 8 0.17 1.81 27.02
C GLY A 8 0.70 0.47 27.54
N LEU A 9 -0.18 -0.28 28.18
CA LEU A 9 0.07 -1.66 28.60
C LEU A 9 -0.95 -2.55 27.93
N ALA A 10 -0.50 -3.48 27.09
CA ALA A 10 -1.37 -4.46 26.45
C ALA A 10 -1.34 -5.78 27.24
N LEU A 11 -2.04 -5.80 28.38
CA LEU A 11 -2.26 -7.05 29.10
C LEU A 11 -3.37 -7.84 28.41
N SER A 12 -2.99 -8.88 27.66
CA SER A 12 -3.91 -9.96 27.31
C SER A 12 -3.43 -11.25 27.95
N TRP A 13 -4.38 -12.05 28.46
CA TRP A 13 -4.11 -13.35 29.09
C TRP A 13 -3.26 -14.33 28.25
N PRO A 14 -3.50 -14.49 26.93
CA PRO A 14 -2.63 -15.33 26.10
C PRO A 14 -1.21 -14.79 25.97
N ARG A 15 -1.00 -13.46 26.09
CA ARG A 15 0.35 -12.89 26.04
C ARG A 15 1.10 -13.08 27.35
N LEU A 16 0.42 -12.88 28.48
CA LEU A 16 1.00 -13.15 29.80
C LEU A 16 1.49 -14.59 29.91
N THR A 17 0.70 -15.54 29.41
CA THR A 17 1.07 -16.96 29.42
C THR A 17 2.25 -17.26 28.50
N THR A 18 2.29 -16.71 27.28
CA THR A 18 3.45 -16.88 26.38
C THR A 18 4.72 -16.28 26.96
N VAL A 19 4.67 -15.06 27.51
CA VAL A 19 5.85 -14.40 28.11
C VAL A 19 6.34 -15.22 29.31
N PHE A 20 5.44 -15.66 30.17
CA PHE A 20 5.77 -16.51 31.30
C PHE A 20 6.47 -17.81 30.86
N LEU A 21 5.98 -18.47 29.81
CA LEU A 21 6.63 -19.68 29.28
C LEU A 21 8.03 -19.39 28.72
N VAL A 22 8.21 -18.27 28.03
CA VAL A 22 9.53 -17.85 27.50
C VAL A 22 10.51 -17.56 28.64
N ASP A 23 10.08 -16.86 29.69
CA ASP A 23 10.93 -16.58 30.86
C ASP A 23 11.33 -17.86 31.60
N VAL A 24 10.39 -18.81 31.74
CA VAL A 24 10.68 -20.12 32.33
C VAL A 24 11.72 -20.87 31.50
N VAL A 25 11.61 -20.86 30.17
CA VAL A 25 12.62 -21.49 29.29
C VAL A 25 13.98 -20.79 29.43
N ILE A 26 14.03 -19.46 29.44
CA ILE A 26 15.28 -18.69 29.63
C ILE A 26 15.91 -19.03 30.98
N MET A 27 15.13 -19.12 32.04
CA MET A 27 15.62 -19.48 33.38
C MET A 27 16.11 -20.92 33.45
N VAL A 28 15.41 -21.86 32.81
CA VAL A 28 15.85 -23.27 32.74
C VAL A 28 17.18 -23.37 32.00
N VAL A 29 17.32 -22.72 30.84
CA VAL A 29 18.56 -22.70 30.07
C VAL A 29 19.70 -22.05 30.86
N ALA A 30 19.46 -20.90 31.49
CA ALA A 30 20.45 -20.23 32.32
C ALA A 30 20.89 -21.06 33.53
N SER A 31 19.97 -21.86 34.10
CA SER A 31 20.26 -22.76 35.23
C SER A 31 21.04 -24.02 34.82
N HIS A 32 20.97 -24.41 33.54
CA HIS A 32 21.68 -25.55 32.97
C HIS A 32 22.98 -25.17 32.24
N CYS A 33 23.41 -23.90 32.32
CA CYS A 33 24.70 -23.48 31.79
C CYS A 33 25.88 -24.16 32.53
N PRO A 34 26.96 -24.55 31.85
CA PRO A 34 28.10 -25.24 32.44
C PRO A 34 28.74 -24.46 33.60
N GLU A 35 29.33 -25.16 34.57
CA GLU A 35 29.98 -24.54 35.76
C GLU A 35 31.06 -23.52 35.38
N SER A 36 31.69 -23.68 34.22
CA SER A 36 32.68 -22.74 33.67
C SER A 36 32.11 -21.34 33.40
N TRP A 37 30.80 -21.21 33.20
CA TRP A 37 30.10 -19.93 32.97
C TRP A 37 29.36 -19.43 34.21
N GLN A 38 29.09 -20.30 35.18
CA GLN A 38 28.41 -19.90 36.41
C GLN A 38 29.37 -19.17 37.36
N GLY A 39 30.62 -19.63 37.49
CA GLY A 39 31.62 -19.05 38.39
C GLY A 39 31.14 -18.92 39.85
N THR A 40 31.94 -18.27 40.70
CA THR A 40 31.61 -18.08 42.13
C THR A 40 30.37 -17.21 42.38
N TYR A 41 30.00 -16.36 41.41
CA TYR A 41 28.93 -15.35 41.54
C TYR A 41 27.65 -15.67 40.74
N ARG A 42 27.53 -16.88 40.16
CA ARG A 42 26.36 -17.29 39.34
C ARG A 42 26.02 -16.27 38.24
N ILE A 43 27.03 -15.83 37.50
CA ILE A 43 26.90 -14.74 36.52
C ILE A 43 25.89 -15.12 35.42
N ALA A 44 25.93 -16.36 34.93
CA ALA A 44 24.99 -16.87 33.94
C ALA A 44 23.51 -16.80 34.39
N PHE A 45 23.25 -17.00 35.69
CA PHE A 45 21.89 -16.90 36.25
C PHE A 45 21.39 -15.45 36.25
N TRP A 46 22.23 -14.50 36.66
CA TRP A 46 21.87 -13.08 36.66
C TRP A 46 21.71 -12.49 35.26
N VAL A 47 22.52 -12.95 34.29
CA VAL A 47 22.33 -12.61 32.87
C VAL A 47 21.01 -13.17 32.35
N GLY A 48 20.66 -14.41 32.69
CA GLY A 48 19.36 -14.99 32.36
C GLY A 48 18.18 -14.22 32.98
N ALA A 49 18.29 -13.83 34.24
CA ALA A 49 17.27 -13.03 34.93
C ALA A 49 17.12 -11.62 34.32
N ALA A 50 18.22 -10.97 33.97
CA ALA A 50 18.20 -9.67 33.28
C ALA A 50 17.58 -9.79 31.88
N LEU A 51 17.86 -10.89 31.16
CA LEU A 51 17.28 -11.15 29.84
C LEU A 51 15.77 -11.40 29.93
N ALA A 52 15.31 -12.20 30.89
CA ALA A 52 13.88 -12.44 31.15
C ALA A 52 13.15 -11.13 31.52
N LEU A 53 13.77 -10.29 32.36
CA LEU A 53 13.24 -8.97 32.69
C LEU A 53 13.15 -8.08 31.43
N LEU A 54 14.12 -8.15 30.52
CA LEU A 54 14.10 -7.38 29.28
C LEU A 54 13.00 -7.88 28.34
N VAL A 55 12.82 -9.20 28.21
CA VAL A 55 11.77 -9.83 27.39
C VAL A 55 10.37 -9.49 27.90
N THR A 56 10.14 -9.54 29.21
CA THR A 56 8.89 -9.11 29.84
C THR A 56 8.59 -7.64 29.58
N LEU A 57 9.58 -6.77 29.78
CA LEU A 57 9.42 -5.33 29.55
C LEU A 57 9.13 -5.02 28.08
N ALA A 58 9.86 -5.65 27.15
CA ALA A 58 9.62 -5.50 25.71
C ALA A 58 8.27 -6.06 25.25
N SER A 59 7.74 -7.08 25.91
CA SER A 59 6.45 -7.68 25.59
C SER A 59 5.26 -6.90 26.15
N LEU A 60 5.44 -6.23 27.28
CA LEU A 60 4.39 -5.50 27.99
C LEU A 60 4.28 -4.03 27.55
N VAL A 61 5.41 -3.40 27.21
CA VAL A 61 5.44 -1.99 26.81
C VAL A 61 4.88 -1.84 25.40
N THR A 62 3.78 -1.10 25.27
CA THR A 62 3.29 -0.63 23.97
C THR A 62 3.67 0.82 23.77
N TYR A 63 4.28 1.10 22.63
CA TYR A 63 4.57 2.45 22.18
C TYR A 63 3.63 2.78 21.02
N HIS A 64 2.76 3.78 21.21
CA HIS A 64 1.80 4.21 20.18
C HIS A 64 0.90 3.07 19.63
N GLY A 65 0.48 2.14 20.50
CA GLY A 65 -0.39 1.02 20.11
C GLY A 65 0.32 -0.17 19.45
N LEU A 66 1.61 -0.06 19.15
CA LEU A 66 2.45 -1.16 18.70
C LEU A 66 3.26 -1.72 19.89
N THR A 67 3.19 -3.03 20.10
CA THR A 67 4.08 -3.74 21.04
C THR A 67 5.52 -3.69 20.51
N VAL A 68 6.49 -3.46 21.40
CA VAL A 68 7.91 -3.41 21.01
C VAL A 68 8.34 -4.73 20.34
N THR A 69 7.80 -5.86 20.78
CA THR A 69 8.01 -7.17 20.12
C THR A 69 7.53 -7.21 18.68
N THR A 70 6.39 -6.60 18.36
CA THR A 70 5.88 -6.51 16.98
C THR A 70 6.77 -5.60 16.15
N GLY A 71 7.20 -4.46 16.69
CA GLY A 71 8.13 -3.56 16.01
C GLY A 71 9.50 -4.17 15.73
N LEU A 72 9.98 -5.06 16.61
CA LEU A 72 11.24 -5.78 16.46
C LEU A 72 11.10 -6.97 15.50
N ALA A 73 9.96 -7.66 15.51
CA ALA A 73 9.64 -8.72 14.56
C ALA A 73 9.45 -8.17 13.14
N THR A 74 8.73 -7.05 12.97
CA THR A 74 8.61 -6.37 11.68
C THR A 74 9.95 -5.84 11.23
N TRP A 75 10.78 -5.29 12.12
CA TRP A 75 12.14 -4.86 11.77
C TRP A 75 13.02 -6.01 11.27
N LEU A 76 12.99 -7.16 11.96
CA LEU A 76 13.75 -8.33 11.56
C LEU A 76 13.27 -8.88 10.22
N TRP A 77 11.95 -8.87 10.01
CA TRP A 77 11.32 -9.27 8.75
C TRP A 77 11.67 -8.30 7.61
N ASP A 78 11.54 -7.00 7.82
CA ASP A 78 11.86 -5.93 6.86
C ASP A 78 13.36 -5.89 6.53
N TRP A 79 14.22 -6.29 7.47
CA TRP A 79 15.66 -6.43 7.22
C TRP A 79 15.97 -7.65 6.34
N SER A 80 15.18 -8.72 6.46
CA SER A 80 15.32 -9.94 5.65
C SER A 80 14.58 -9.90 4.32
N ALA A 81 13.60 -9.01 4.16
CA ALA A 81 12.80 -8.92 2.95
C ALA A 81 13.57 -8.16 1.85
N ASP A 82 13.75 -8.79 0.69
CA ASP A 82 14.34 -8.13 -0.47
C ASP A 82 13.42 -7.00 -0.95
N PRO A 83 13.85 -5.73 -0.87
CA PRO A 83 12.99 -4.58 -1.21
C PRO A 83 12.52 -4.64 -2.66
N GLY A 84 13.37 -5.19 -3.54
CA GLY A 84 13.04 -5.38 -4.94
C GLY A 84 11.91 -6.37 -5.17
N SER A 85 11.85 -7.44 -4.37
CA SER A 85 10.75 -8.41 -4.42
C SER A 85 9.46 -7.83 -3.83
N ALA A 86 9.55 -7.01 -2.78
CA ALA A 86 8.40 -6.40 -2.14
C ALA A 86 7.74 -5.31 -3.01
N LEU A 87 8.56 -4.47 -3.67
CA LEU A 87 8.07 -3.45 -4.60
C LEU A 87 7.49 -4.07 -5.88
N ALA A 88 8.08 -5.15 -6.38
CA ALA A 88 7.62 -5.82 -7.59
C ALA A 88 6.52 -6.88 -7.35
N ALA A 89 6.25 -7.27 -6.10
CA ALA A 89 5.29 -8.33 -5.76
C ALA A 89 3.91 -8.11 -6.40
N GLY A 90 3.44 -6.86 -6.42
CA GLY A 90 2.15 -6.48 -7.00
C GLY A 90 2.15 -6.22 -8.51
N CYS A 91 3.31 -6.15 -9.16
CA CYS A 91 3.48 -5.80 -10.56
C CYS A 91 3.50 -7.04 -11.46
N THR A 92 2.52 -7.94 -11.30
CA THR A 92 2.39 -9.10 -12.18
C THR A 92 1.98 -8.65 -13.59
N PRO A 93 2.52 -9.28 -14.65
CA PRO A 93 2.22 -8.88 -16.01
C PRO A 93 0.73 -9.05 -16.30
N ALA A 94 0.12 -7.99 -16.84
CA ALA A 94 -1.27 -8.01 -17.29
C ALA A 94 -1.37 -8.59 -18.70
N LEU A 95 -2.53 -9.16 -19.01
CA LEU A 95 -2.88 -9.65 -20.34
C LEU A 95 -4.14 -8.93 -20.82
N ASP A 96 -4.17 -8.53 -22.09
CA ASP A 96 -5.36 -7.93 -22.68
C ASP A 96 -6.40 -8.99 -23.01
N TYR A 97 -7.62 -8.76 -22.52
CA TYR A 97 -8.79 -9.54 -22.88
C TYR A 97 -9.81 -8.65 -23.57
N GLN A 98 -10.31 -9.13 -24.71
CA GLN A 98 -11.40 -8.50 -25.43
C GLN A 98 -12.57 -9.47 -25.48
N ARG A 99 -13.74 -9.02 -25.02
CA ARG A 99 -14.97 -9.82 -25.12
C ARG A 99 -15.48 -9.80 -26.56
N LYS A 100 -16.14 -10.88 -26.98
CA LYS A 100 -16.77 -11.00 -28.30
C LYS A 100 -17.76 -9.86 -28.62
N TYR A 101 -18.44 -9.36 -27.58
CA TYR A 101 -19.35 -8.23 -27.65
C TYR A 101 -18.88 -7.04 -26.80
N GLY A 102 -17.60 -7.05 -26.39
CA GLY A 102 -16.97 -5.95 -25.66
C GLY A 102 -16.48 -4.88 -26.63
N ARG A 103 -16.50 -3.63 -26.18
CA ARG A 103 -16.10 -2.49 -27.01
C ARG A 103 -14.59 -2.32 -27.03
N ASP A 104 -13.97 -2.46 -25.85
CA ASP A 104 -12.58 -2.13 -25.63
C ASP A 104 -11.79 -3.34 -25.10
N LYS A 105 -10.46 -3.28 -25.23
CA LYS A 105 -9.57 -4.24 -24.60
C LYS A 105 -9.38 -3.87 -23.14
N VAL A 106 -9.46 -4.85 -22.27
CA VAL A 106 -9.28 -4.66 -20.82
C VAL A 106 -8.14 -5.53 -20.36
N GLY A 107 -7.14 -4.90 -19.74
CA GLY A 107 -6.02 -5.56 -19.12
C GLY A 107 -6.46 -6.27 -17.84
N VAL A 108 -6.19 -7.56 -17.74
CA VAL A 108 -6.46 -8.39 -16.57
C VAL A 108 -5.13 -8.96 -16.06
N ARG A 109 -4.86 -8.84 -14.77
CA ARG A 109 -3.75 -9.52 -14.10
C ARG A 109 -4.24 -10.38 -12.95
N GLN A 110 -3.42 -11.34 -12.55
CA GLN A 110 -3.66 -12.16 -11.36
C GLN A 110 -2.68 -11.77 -10.25
N TYR A 111 -3.19 -11.60 -9.04
CA TYR A 111 -2.39 -11.35 -7.84
C TYR A 111 -2.98 -12.16 -6.67
N GLU A 112 -2.18 -13.01 -6.03
CA GLU A 112 -2.58 -13.86 -4.89
C GLU A 112 -3.90 -14.63 -5.09
N GLY A 113 -4.14 -15.14 -6.30
CA GLY A 113 -5.37 -15.87 -6.62
C GLY A 113 -6.61 -14.99 -6.86
N GLN A 114 -6.49 -13.67 -6.73
CA GLN A 114 -7.48 -12.69 -7.15
C GLN A 114 -7.20 -12.20 -8.57
N LEU A 115 -8.25 -11.84 -9.30
CA LEU A 115 -8.14 -11.16 -10.58
C LEU A 115 -8.28 -9.66 -10.38
N VAL A 116 -7.44 -8.89 -11.07
CA VAL A 116 -7.34 -7.44 -10.94
C VAL A 116 -7.48 -6.78 -12.31
N THR A 117 -8.30 -5.73 -12.38
CA THR A 117 -8.43 -4.83 -13.53
C THR A 117 -8.41 -3.39 -13.05
N VAL A 118 -8.06 -2.45 -13.95
CA VAL A 118 -7.96 -1.04 -13.59
C VAL A 118 -8.84 -0.19 -14.52
N ILE A 119 -9.53 0.80 -13.95
CA ILE A 119 -10.26 1.84 -14.68
C ILE A 119 -9.53 3.16 -14.45
N GLY A 120 -9.16 3.85 -15.52
CA GLY A 120 -8.61 5.21 -15.46
C GLY A 120 -9.73 6.23 -15.37
N ILE A 121 -9.58 7.21 -14.48
CA ILE A 121 -10.45 8.38 -14.39
C ILE A 121 -9.66 9.58 -14.90
N SER A 122 -10.02 10.04 -16.10
CA SER A 122 -9.41 11.21 -16.71
C SER A 122 -9.99 12.48 -16.09
N GLY A 123 -9.16 13.15 -15.30
CA GLY A 123 -9.47 14.44 -14.70
C GLY A 123 -9.28 15.62 -15.64
N GLY A 124 -9.96 15.65 -16.81
CA GLY A 124 -10.07 16.84 -17.68
C GLY A 124 -8.79 17.54 -18.21
N ASP A 125 -7.58 17.17 -17.76
CA ASP A 125 -6.36 17.96 -17.93
C ASP A 125 -5.26 17.28 -18.78
N ASP A 126 -5.49 16.07 -19.28
CA ASP A 126 -4.52 15.40 -20.18
C ASP A 126 -4.59 15.89 -21.64
N ASP A 127 -5.62 16.65 -22.03
CA ASP A 127 -5.74 17.20 -23.38
C ASP A 127 -5.34 18.68 -23.45
N SER A 128 -4.03 18.93 -23.35
CA SER A 128 -3.44 20.17 -23.86
C SER A 128 -3.42 20.19 -25.39
N ALA A 129 -4.59 20.30 -26.04
CA ALA A 129 -4.70 20.59 -27.48
C ALA A 129 -6.02 21.22 -27.95
N SER A 130 -6.99 21.55 -27.09
CA SER A 130 -8.16 22.34 -27.51
C SER A 130 -8.34 23.59 -26.65
N ARG A 131 -7.66 24.66 -27.07
CA ARG A 131 -8.01 26.01 -26.63
C ARG A 131 -9.49 26.20 -26.98
N LEU A 132 -10.30 26.55 -25.98
CA LEU A 132 -11.71 26.96 -26.08
C LEU A 132 -12.79 25.91 -25.76
N ARG A 133 -12.68 25.12 -24.69
CA ARG A 133 -13.87 24.58 -24.00
C ARG A 133 -13.83 24.82 -22.50
N HIS A 134 -15.04 24.99 -21.96
CA HIS A 134 -15.36 25.48 -20.62
C HIS A 134 -14.47 24.92 -19.51
N ARG A 135 -14.25 25.78 -18.52
CA ARG A 135 -13.80 25.50 -17.16
C ARG A 135 -14.72 24.44 -16.52
N HIS A 136 -14.58 23.20 -16.94
CA HIS A 136 -15.32 22.09 -16.35
C HIS A 136 -14.65 21.74 -15.03
N ALA A 137 -15.47 21.73 -13.97
CA ALA A 137 -15.08 21.34 -12.64
C ALA A 137 -14.33 20.00 -12.68
N ALA A 138 -13.31 19.84 -11.83
CA ALA A 138 -12.65 18.56 -11.65
C ALA A 138 -13.72 17.47 -11.43
N PRO A 139 -13.67 16.34 -12.17
CA PRO A 139 -14.71 15.34 -12.08
C PRO A 139 -14.83 14.85 -10.64
N THR A 140 -16.02 15.04 -10.07
CA THR A 140 -16.30 14.61 -8.69
C THR A 140 -16.67 13.14 -8.73
N LEU A 141 -15.71 12.27 -8.41
CA LEU A 141 -15.97 10.84 -8.27
C LEU A 141 -16.91 10.60 -7.08
N LEU A 142 -18.14 10.16 -7.35
CA LEU A 142 -19.08 9.80 -6.31
C LEU A 142 -18.71 8.44 -5.72
N VAL A 143 -18.18 8.44 -4.50
CA VAL A 143 -17.80 7.23 -3.77
C VAL A 143 -18.98 6.26 -3.61
N SER A 144 -20.21 6.77 -3.50
CA SER A 144 -21.42 5.95 -3.47
C SER A 144 -21.66 5.17 -4.76
N ALA A 145 -21.37 5.77 -5.93
CA ALA A 145 -21.49 5.09 -7.22
C ALA A 145 -20.44 3.99 -7.36
N VAL A 146 -19.19 4.26 -6.95
CA VAL A 146 -18.12 3.24 -6.90
C VAL A 146 -18.52 2.10 -5.95
N ALA A 147 -19.03 2.43 -4.77
CA ALA A 147 -19.45 1.43 -3.78
C ALA A 147 -20.62 0.57 -4.26
N SER A 148 -21.59 1.13 -5.01
CA SER A 148 -22.63 0.31 -5.65
C SER A 148 -22.06 -0.69 -6.66
N GLY A 149 -20.90 -0.38 -7.25
CA GLY A 149 -20.16 -1.26 -8.15
C GLY A 149 -19.54 -2.49 -7.48
N LEU A 150 -19.49 -2.59 -6.14
CA LEU A 150 -18.99 -3.78 -5.44
C LEU A 150 -19.90 -4.99 -5.62
N ARG A 151 -21.20 -4.77 -5.82
CA ARG A 151 -22.20 -5.81 -6.08
C ARG A 151 -22.84 -5.53 -7.42
N GLN A 152 -22.44 -6.26 -8.45
CA GLN A 152 -22.99 -6.12 -9.78
C GLN A 152 -23.73 -7.39 -10.17
N PHE A 153 -25.03 -7.33 -10.43
CA PHE A 153 -25.83 -8.46 -10.90
C PHE A 153 -25.46 -9.79 -10.21
N ASP A 154 -24.72 -10.67 -10.90
CA ASP A 154 -24.29 -11.99 -10.43
C ASP A 154 -22.83 -12.07 -9.95
N ILE A 155 -22.09 -10.96 -9.97
CA ILE A 155 -20.68 -10.83 -9.59
C ILE A 155 -20.53 -9.96 -8.33
N HIS A 156 -19.72 -10.42 -7.39
CA HIS A 156 -19.28 -9.68 -6.23
C HIS A 156 -17.78 -9.38 -6.32
N LEU A 157 -17.44 -8.09 -6.36
CA LEU A 157 -16.06 -7.64 -6.22
C LEU A 157 -15.70 -7.66 -4.73
N ASP A 158 -14.51 -8.15 -4.41
CA ASP A 158 -14.01 -8.17 -3.03
C ASP A 158 -13.66 -6.76 -2.58
N ASP A 159 -13.08 -5.96 -3.48
CA ASP A 159 -12.64 -4.60 -3.19
C ASP A 159 -12.57 -3.72 -4.44
N ILE A 160 -12.69 -2.41 -4.24
CA ILE A 160 -12.43 -1.37 -5.24
C ILE A 160 -11.56 -0.29 -4.58
N ASP A 161 -10.27 -0.30 -4.87
CA ASP A 161 -9.33 0.70 -4.36
C ASP A 161 -9.39 1.96 -5.23
N ILE A 162 -9.52 3.13 -4.62
CA ILE A 162 -9.38 4.43 -5.30
C ILE A 162 -7.94 4.91 -5.12
N VAL A 163 -7.16 4.87 -6.20
CA VAL A 163 -5.74 5.27 -6.19
C VAL A 163 -5.60 6.64 -6.83
N SER A 164 -5.21 7.64 -6.06
CA SER A 164 -4.91 8.99 -6.56
C SER A 164 -3.42 9.27 -6.42
N VAL A 165 -2.75 9.57 -7.53
CA VAL A 165 -1.36 10.02 -7.54
C VAL A 165 -1.31 11.47 -8.03
N LYS A 166 -0.58 12.31 -7.31
CA LYS A 166 -0.34 13.71 -7.68
C LYS A 166 1.12 13.85 -8.07
N VAL A 167 1.38 14.04 -9.37
CA VAL A 167 2.73 14.20 -9.92
C VAL A 167 2.95 15.67 -10.28
N ARG A 168 4.15 16.20 -10.01
CA ARG A 168 4.55 17.53 -10.47
C ARG A 168 4.88 17.47 -11.96
N ARG A 169 4.18 18.25 -12.81
CA ARG A 169 4.47 18.30 -14.26
C ARG A 169 5.87 18.90 -14.45
N GLY A 170 6.75 18.17 -15.13
CA GLY A 170 8.07 18.64 -15.53
C GLY A 170 9.23 18.42 -14.54
N GLY A 171 9.02 17.79 -13.39
CA GLY A 171 10.11 17.49 -12.46
C GLY A 171 10.76 16.15 -12.76
N ASN A 172 11.77 16.10 -13.62
CA ASN A 172 12.61 14.92 -13.74
C ASN A 172 13.37 14.73 -12.42
N ALA A 173 13.58 13.50 -11.95
CA ALA A 173 14.23 13.25 -10.65
C ALA A 173 15.64 13.88 -10.55
N ALA A 174 16.29 14.10 -11.70
CA ALA A 174 17.58 14.78 -11.82
C ALA A 174 17.53 16.32 -11.64
N GLU A 175 16.39 16.98 -11.86
CA GLU A 175 16.24 18.42 -11.57
C GLU A 175 15.89 18.67 -10.10
N LEU A 176 15.27 17.71 -9.42
CA LEU A 176 15.05 17.76 -7.97
C LEU A 176 16.37 17.80 -7.19
N SER A 177 17.42 17.13 -7.68
CA SER A 177 18.77 17.20 -7.09
C SER A 177 19.41 18.58 -7.13
N LYS A 178 18.94 19.50 -8.00
CA LYS A 178 19.41 20.89 -8.03
C LYS A 178 18.66 21.81 -7.07
N LEU A 179 17.46 21.40 -6.63
CA LEU A 179 16.64 22.13 -5.67
C LEU A 179 16.94 21.76 -4.22
N ASP A 180 17.61 20.63 -3.98
CA ASP A 180 18.06 20.19 -2.64
C ASP A 180 19.26 20.99 -2.11
N ASP A 181 19.85 21.86 -2.94
CA ASP A 181 20.92 22.81 -2.57
C ASP A 181 20.37 24.17 -2.08
N TRP A 182 19.04 24.35 -2.08
CA TRP A 182 18.38 25.61 -1.70
C TRP A 182 17.80 25.54 -0.29
N GLY A 183 18.29 26.46 0.55
CA GLY A 183 17.89 26.60 1.95
C GLY A 183 16.42 27.01 2.12
N PRO A 184 15.86 26.87 3.35
CA PRO A 184 14.44 27.06 3.64
C PRO A 184 13.86 28.42 3.27
N GLU A 185 14.69 29.46 3.09
CA GLU A 185 14.24 30.81 2.73
C GLU A 185 13.95 31.00 1.22
N GLU A 186 14.46 30.11 0.35
CA GLU A 186 14.25 30.21 -1.11
C GLU A 186 12.99 29.47 -1.59
N TRP A 187 12.40 28.64 -0.72
CA TRP A 187 11.11 27.96 -0.96
C TRP A 187 9.93 28.93 -1.05
N GLU A 188 10.01 30.10 -0.38
CA GLU A 188 8.97 31.14 -0.47
C GLU A 188 9.02 31.91 -1.80
N VAL A 189 10.21 32.07 -2.39
CA VAL A 189 10.38 32.84 -3.65
C VAL A 189 10.01 32.00 -4.88
N ALA A 190 10.17 30.68 -4.83
CA ALA A 190 9.78 29.77 -5.93
C ALA A 190 8.27 29.46 -5.99
N ASN A 191 7.47 29.96 -5.05
CA ASN A 191 6.02 29.72 -4.96
C ASN A 191 5.17 30.63 -5.87
N ASP A 192 5.78 31.58 -6.59
CA ASP A 192 5.04 32.61 -7.35
C ASP A 192 4.62 32.18 -8.77
N ALA A 193 4.96 30.95 -9.20
CA ALA A 193 4.45 30.34 -10.42
C ALA A 193 3.63 29.08 -10.08
N PRO A 194 2.40 28.90 -10.59
CA PRO A 194 1.63 27.70 -10.34
C PRO A 194 2.36 26.50 -10.96
N THR A 195 3.10 25.78 -10.14
CA THR A 195 3.66 24.49 -10.50
C THR A 195 2.50 23.57 -10.83
N SER A 196 2.27 23.31 -12.12
CA SER A 196 1.12 22.49 -12.54
C SER A 196 1.32 21.07 -12.03
N TYR A 197 0.55 20.68 -11.03
CA TYR A 197 0.48 19.29 -10.59
C TYR A 197 -0.59 18.59 -11.40
N VAL A 198 -0.28 17.43 -11.96
CA VAL A 198 -1.24 16.56 -12.62
C VAL A 198 -1.68 15.51 -11.62
N ARG A 199 -2.97 15.49 -11.30
CA ARG A 199 -3.57 14.44 -10.48
C ARG A 199 -4.14 13.38 -11.41
N ARG A 200 -3.64 12.15 -11.28
CA ARG A 200 -4.17 10.98 -11.95
C ARG A 200 -4.90 10.11 -10.94
N THR A 201 -6.08 9.63 -11.29
CA THR A 201 -6.90 8.79 -10.42
C THR A 201 -7.29 7.52 -11.15
N TRP A 202 -7.16 6.38 -10.47
CA TRP A 202 -7.50 5.06 -10.97
C TRP A 202 -8.38 4.32 -9.97
N LEU A 203 -9.22 3.43 -10.48
CA LEU A 203 -9.97 2.46 -9.69
C LEU A 203 -9.38 1.08 -9.94
N VAL A 204 -8.92 0.41 -8.90
CA VAL A 204 -8.39 -0.95 -8.98
C VAL A 204 -9.46 -1.90 -8.46
N LEU A 205 -10.02 -2.72 -9.35
CA LEU A 205 -11.07 -3.67 -9.03
C LEU A 205 -10.44 -5.03 -8.74
N ARG A 206 -10.86 -5.67 -7.65
CA ARG A 206 -10.42 -7.02 -7.28
C ARG A 206 -11.59 -7.98 -7.23
N MET A 207 -11.48 -9.11 -7.93
CA MET A 207 -12.46 -10.18 -7.91
C MET A 207 -11.82 -11.49 -7.45
N ASN A 208 -12.38 -12.08 -6.40
CA ASN A 208 -12.04 -13.45 -6.02
C ASN A 208 -12.89 -14.45 -6.82
N PRO A 209 -12.25 -15.31 -7.63
CA PRO A 209 -12.97 -16.27 -8.47
C PRO A 209 -13.76 -17.30 -7.66
N GLN A 210 -13.30 -17.66 -6.44
CA GLN A 210 -13.96 -18.65 -5.60
C GLN A 210 -15.29 -18.16 -5.01
N ARG A 211 -15.47 -16.84 -4.89
CA ARG A 211 -16.75 -16.24 -4.46
C ARG A 211 -17.74 -16.05 -5.62
N ASN A 212 -17.27 -16.18 -6.86
CA ASN A 212 -18.01 -15.85 -8.07
C ASN A 212 -18.22 -17.05 -9.01
N VAL A 213 -18.15 -18.27 -8.48
CA VAL A 213 -18.16 -19.51 -9.29
C VAL A 213 -19.38 -19.61 -10.21
N ALA A 214 -20.57 -19.21 -9.73
CA ALA A 214 -21.79 -19.24 -10.55
C ALA A 214 -21.71 -18.30 -11.77
N ALA A 215 -21.23 -17.08 -11.57
CA ALA A 215 -21.07 -16.08 -12.63
C ALA A 215 -19.98 -16.47 -13.64
N VAL A 216 -18.94 -17.14 -13.17
CA VAL A 216 -17.86 -17.69 -13.99
C VAL A 216 -18.36 -18.86 -14.83
N ALA A 217 -19.11 -19.79 -14.23
CA ALA A 217 -19.65 -20.95 -14.92
C ALA A 217 -20.59 -20.55 -16.07
N ALA A 218 -21.28 -19.42 -15.95
CA ALA A 218 -22.15 -18.89 -17.00
C ALA A 218 -21.42 -18.18 -18.16
N ARG A 219 -20.13 -17.83 -18.00
CA ARG A 219 -19.38 -16.97 -18.95
C ARG A 219 -18.10 -17.60 -19.50
N ASP A 220 -17.93 -18.90 -19.31
CA ASP A 220 -16.83 -19.76 -19.79
C ASP A 220 -15.40 -19.38 -19.35
N SER A 221 -15.17 -18.17 -18.86
CA SER A 221 -13.84 -17.67 -18.45
C SER A 221 -13.91 -16.69 -17.28
N LEU A 222 -12.93 -16.83 -16.37
CA LEU A 222 -12.71 -15.93 -15.25
C LEU A 222 -12.43 -14.49 -15.73
N ALA A 223 -11.57 -14.36 -16.74
CA ALA A 223 -11.20 -13.07 -17.30
C ALA A 223 -12.40 -12.40 -17.97
N SER A 224 -13.18 -13.14 -18.76
CA SER A 224 -14.38 -12.58 -19.40
C SER A 224 -15.42 -12.09 -18.38
N THR A 225 -15.50 -12.73 -17.21
CA THR A 225 -16.40 -12.34 -16.12
C THR A 225 -15.98 -11.00 -15.53
N LEU A 226 -14.70 -10.86 -15.17
CA LEU A 226 -14.18 -9.61 -14.63
C LEU A 226 -14.24 -8.48 -15.66
N VAL A 227 -13.83 -8.72 -16.91
CA VAL A 227 -13.89 -7.72 -17.99
C VAL A 227 -15.30 -7.17 -18.17
N ALA A 228 -16.32 -8.03 -18.14
CA ALA A 228 -17.70 -7.59 -18.25
C ALA A 228 -18.15 -6.69 -17.07
N ALA A 229 -17.66 -6.97 -15.86
CA ALA A 229 -17.92 -6.14 -14.68
C ALA A 229 -17.19 -4.79 -14.75
N THR A 230 -15.95 -4.79 -15.26
CA THR A 230 -15.14 -3.59 -15.44
C THR A 230 -15.72 -2.67 -16.51
N GLU A 231 -16.11 -3.21 -17.68
CA GLU A 231 -16.78 -2.46 -18.75
C GLU A 231 -18.07 -1.81 -18.24
N ARG A 232 -18.89 -2.56 -17.49
CA ARG A 232 -20.15 -2.04 -16.95
C ARG A 232 -19.92 -0.92 -15.95
N LEU A 233 -19.00 -1.11 -14.99
CA LEU A 233 -18.70 -0.08 -14.00
C LEU A 233 -18.12 1.18 -14.66
N ALA A 234 -17.24 1.02 -15.66
CA ALA A 234 -16.73 2.16 -16.42
C ALA A 234 -17.86 2.92 -17.12
N GLN A 235 -18.81 2.21 -17.76
CA GLN A 235 -19.95 2.82 -18.43
C GLN A 235 -20.89 3.55 -17.44
N ASP A 236 -21.14 2.96 -16.27
CA ASP A 236 -21.97 3.58 -15.23
C ASP A 236 -21.32 4.86 -14.68
N LEU A 237 -19.99 4.88 -14.54
CA LEU A 237 -19.24 6.06 -14.10
C LEU A 237 -19.11 7.13 -15.19
N ASP A 238 -18.94 6.72 -16.46
CA ASP A 238 -18.89 7.62 -17.62
C ASP A 238 -20.21 8.39 -17.79
N GLY A 239 -21.34 7.71 -17.55
CA GLY A 239 -22.66 8.35 -17.51
C GLY A 239 -22.85 9.40 -16.42
N LEU A 240 -22.00 9.42 -15.38
CA LEU A 240 -22.09 10.31 -14.21
C LEU A 240 -21.13 11.51 -14.27
N THR A 241 -20.70 11.94 -15.46
CA THR A 241 -19.77 13.06 -15.72
C THR A 241 -18.30 12.83 -15.38
N CYS A 242 -17.91 11.59 -15.09
CA CYS A 242 -16.50 11.21 -14.90
C CYS A 242 -16.01 10.48 -16.14
N ALA A 243 -15.03 11.00 -16.88
CA ALA A 243 -14.45 10.27 -18.01
C ALA A 243 -13.73 9.01 -17.50
N ALA A 244 -14.43 7.88 -17.50
CA ALA A 244 -13.99 6.61 -16.93
C ALA A 244 -13.81 5.59 -18.05
N ARG A 245 -12.60 5.02 -18.16
CA ARG A 245 -12.29 4.01 -19.19
C ARG A 245 -11.54 2.82 -18.60
N PRO A 246 -11.87 1.59 -19.02
CA PRO A 246 -11.01 0.44 -18.72
C PRO A 246 -9.60 0.66 -19.28
N LEU A 247 -8.57 0.19 -18.56
CA LEU A 247 -7.19 0.26 -19.01
C LEU A 247 -6.75 -1.04 -19.69
N THR A 248 -5.85 -0.94 -20.66
CA THR A 248 -5.15 -2.07 -21.27
C THR A 248 -4.01 -2.58 -20.38
N ALA A 249 -3.44 -3.72 -20.71
CA ALA A 249 -2.31 -4.31 -20.00
C ALA A 249 -1.08 -3.40 -20.00
N GLU A 250 -0.81 -2.71 -21.11
CA GLU A 250 0.30 -1.74 -21.20
C GLU A 250 0.06 -0.53 -20.29
N GLU A 251 -1.18 -0.02 -20.28
CA GLU A 251 -1.57 1.10 -19.43
C GLU A 251 -1.53 0.73 -17.94
N ILE A 252 -1.87 -0.51 -17.56
CA ILE A 252 -1.69 -1.00 -16.18
C ILE A 252 -0.22 -0.93 -15.76
N ALA A 253 0.73 -1.23 -16.65
CA ALA A 253 2.15 -1.07 -16.35
C ALA A 253 2.55 0.41 -16.18
N GLU A 254 1.86 1.35 -16.84
CA GLU A 254 2.03 2.78 -16.58
C GLU A 254 1.48 3.20 -15.22
N VAL A 255 0.37 2.61 -14.78
CA VAL A 255 -0.18 2.82 -13.43
C VAL A 255 0.82 2.35 -12.38
N ASP A 256 1.38 1.14 -12.54
CA ASP A 256 2.39 0.62 -11.62
C ASP A 256 3.60 1.57 -11.53
N ARG A 257 4.12 2.05 -12.67
CA ARG A 257 5.20 3.05 -12.71
C ARG A 257 4.83 4.35 -12.00
N ALA A 258 3.63 4.87 -12.24
CA ALA A 258 3.17 6.11 -11.62
C ALA A 258 2.94 5.98 -10.11
N VAL A 259 2.40 4.85 -9.64
CA VAL A 259 2.19 4.56 -8.22
C VAL A 259 3.52 4.36 -7.50
N LEU A 260 4.47 3.68 -8.15
CA LEU A 260 5.82 3.54 -7.65
C LEU A 260 6.65 4.82 -7.79
N ALA A 261 6.13 5.88 -8.41
CA ALA A 261 6.89 7.11 -8.70
C ALA A 261 8.25 6.83 -9.37
N ASP A 262 8.31 5.84 -10.25
CA ASP A 262 9.53 5.31 -10.89
C ASP A 262 10.64 4.92 -9.89
N LEU A 263 10.27 4.52 -8.66
CA LEU A 263 11.22 3.99 -7.69
C LEU A 263 11.79 2.66 -8.19
N GLU A 264 13.07 2.69 -8.51
CA GLU A 264 13.74 1.49 -9.00
C GLU A 264 14.03 0.51 -7.85
N PRO A 265 13.57 -0.76 -7.95
CA PRO A 265 13.59 -1.68 -6.83
C PRO A 265 15.01 -1.99 -6.31
N THR A 266 16.04 -1.86 -7.15
CA THR A 266 17.44 -2.16 -6.82
C THR A 266 18.11 -1.13 -5.91
N TRP A 267 17.55 0.08 -5.77
CA TRP A 267 18.19 1.20 -5.05
C TRP A 267 17.40 1.68 -3.83
N SER A 268 16.36 0.95 -3.44
CA SER A 268 15.54 1.25 -2.26
C SER A 268 16.04 0.49 -1.04
N ARG A 269 16.16 1.17 0.10
CA ARG A 269 16.44 0.53 1.40
C ARG A 269 15.29 0.78 2.38
N PRO A 270 14.66 -0.27 2.91
CA PRO A 270 13.65 -0.14 3.94
C PRO A 270 14.30 0.40 5.21
N GLY A 271 13.77 1.51 5.71
CA GLY A 271 14.08 2.06 7.01
C GLY A 271 12.84 2.00 7.90
N TRP A 272 13.05 2.07 9.20
CA TRP A 272 12.03 1.77 10.22
C TRP A 272 10.73 2.60 10.14
N ARG A 273 10.76 3.74 9.45
CA ARG A 273 9.56 4.57 9.18
C ARG A 273 9.47 5.06 7.74
N ARG A 274 10.51 4.80 6.93
CA ARG A 274 10.73 5.48 5.66
C ARG A 274 11.48 4.56 4.73
N LEU A 275 11.04 4.49 3.49
CA LEU A 275 11.82 3.87 2.42
C LEU A 275 12.79 4.92 1.86
N LYS A 276 14.09 4.71 2.09
CA LYS A 276 15.14 5.60 1.59
C LYS A 276 15.45 5.23 0.15
N HIS A 277 15.45 6.23 -0.72
CA HIS A 277 15.86 6.12 -2.12
C HIS A 277 16.91 7.20 -2.42
N PHE A 278 17.61 7.09 -3.55
CA PHE A 278 18.75 7.96 -3.85
C PHE A 278 18.39 9.46 -3.84
N ASN A 279 17.15 9.80 -4.23
CA ASN A 279 16.65 11.17 -4.33
C ASN A 279 15.66 11.58 -3.21
N GLY A 280 15.60 10.85 -2.09
CA GLY A 280 14.76 11.26 -0.95
C GLY A 280 14.27 10.14 -0.03
N PHE A 281 13.10 10.37 0.58
CA PHE A 281 12.43 9.42 1.48
C PHE A 281 10.94 9.29 1.13
N VAL A 282 10.43 8.06 1.09
CA VAL A 282 9.00 7.78 0.98
C VAL A 282 8.48 7.36 2.35
N THR A 283 7.34 7.92 2.74
CA THR A 283 6.62 7.52 3.95
C THR A 283 5.18 7.20 3.59
N SER A 284 4.70 6.05 4.05
CA SER A 284 3.27 5.75 4.05
C SER A 284 2.65 6.30 5.34
N LEU A 285 1.45 6.86 5.24
CA LEU A 285 0.65 7.26 6.38
C LEU A 285 -0.73 6.64 6.23
N TRP A 286 -1.26 6.11 7.33
CA TRP A 286 -2.65 5.71 7.41
C TRP A 286 -3.44 6.81 8.13
N LEU A 287 -4.55 7.24 7.52
CA LEU A 287 -5.47 8.22 8.08
C LEU A 287 -6.75 7.49 8.46
N SER A 288 -7.19 7.62 9.71
CA SER A 288 -8.50 7.12 10.12
C SER A 288 -9.58 8.01 9.51
N PRO A 289 -10.76 7.45 9.13
CA PRO A 289 -11.90 8.25 8.69
C PRO A 289 -12.35 9.33 9.69
N SER A 290 -12.01 9.17 10.98
CA SER A 290 -12.30 10.14 12.04
C SER A 290 -11.36 11.33 12.08
N ASP A 291 -10.24 11.28 11.36
CA ASP A 291 -9.16 12.27 11.45
C ASP A 291 -9.22 13.31 10.33
N ALA A 292 -10.21 13.21 9.43
CA ALA A 292 -10.45 14.09 8.29
C ALA A 292 -11.55 15.13 8.55
#